data_AF-A0AA88WIQ5-F1
#
_entry.id   AF-A0AA88WIQ5-F1
#
_cell.length_a   1.000
_cell.length_b   1.000
_cell.length_c   1.000
_cell.angle_alpha   90.00
_cell.angle_beta   90.00
_cell.angle_gamma   90.00
#
_symmetry.space_group_name_H-M   'P 1'
#
loop_
_entity.id
_entity.type
_entity.pdbx_description
1 polymer ?
#
loop_
_entity_poly.entity_id
_entity_poly.type
_entity_poly.pdbx_seq_one_letter_code
_entity_poly.pdbx_strand_id
1 'polypeptide(L)'
;MQNIYHAIVAAGLQNQIKVSTATYTGLLQDSFPPSGASFRPRNFITPIVEFLARNNLPMFVNIVVSESEWPSAGLDVATTDNAQTYYRNLISHVTGGTGSQGGREGISKRAQSIGVCLGGYGDNIPPVNETVNLYQSNNIRKMRIYDPDPTATLQALRGSKLELMLGVANENLQSLASSSTTATEWVQRNARDYLPDVKIRYIAVGNEVQPSDERLRFVLPAMQNIYNAISLAGLQNEIKVSTVIDLRLLGNYDRPSQASFSEAAMPNIQPIITFLVNIKSPLLANVYPYFTYIYNTETIQLPYALFTAPGVVVPDGELGYQNLFDALLDALYSAVEKVGGQSLEIVVAESGWPSDRGTYATVDSASTYYRNLINHVPRGTPKRSGRGIETYLFAMYDENLKPGDETERHFGLFYPDKQPKYQITFG
;
A
#
# COMPACT_ATOMS: atom_id res chain seq x y z
N MET A 1 -18.30 28.88 -18.33
CA MET A 1 -17.42 27.80 -18.83
C MET A 1 -16.32 28.34 -19.75
N GLN A 2 -16.65 28.94 -20.90
CA GLN A 2 -15.68 29.52 -21.84
C GLN A 2 -14.69 30.52 -21.20
N ASN A 3 -15.17 31.52 -20.45
CA ASN A 3 -14.30 32.51 -19.81
C ASN A 3 -13.26 31.87 -18.87
N ILE A 4 -13.67 30.86 -18.10
CA ILE A 4 -12.78 30.13 -17.18
C ILE A 4 -11.74 29.33 -17.96
N TYR A 5 -12.16 28.65 -19.04
CA TYR A 5 -11.24 27.92 -19.91
C TYR A 5 -10.21 28.85 -20.56
N HIS A 6 -10.65 30.00 -21.07
CA HIS A 6 -9.73 30.98 -21.66
C HIS A 6 -8.74 31.55 -20.62
N ALA A 7 -9.17 31.79 -19.38
CA ALA A 7 -8.27 32.18 -18.31
C ALA A 7 -7.23 31.09 -17.99
N ILE A 8 -7.63 29.82 -17.98
CA ILE A 8 -6.73 28.67 -17.76
C ILE A 8 -5.72 28.53 -18.92
N VAL A 9 -6.17 28.67 -20.17
CA VAL A 9 -5.31 28.64 -21.35
C VAL A 9 -4.33 29.81 -21.34
N ALA A 10 -4.79 31.02 -21.02
CA ALA A 10 -3.93 32.20 -20.90
C ALA A 10 -2.86 32.05 -19.81
N ALA A 11 -3.16 31.27 -18.75
CA ALA A 11 -2.21 30.93 -17.70
C ALA A 11 -1.29 29.73 -18.05
N GLY A 12 -1.46 29.09 -19.22
CA GLY A 12 -0.67 27.91 -19.61
C GLY A 12 -1.01 26.62 -18.85
N LEU A 13 -2.19 26.55 -18.22
CA LEU A 13 -2.58 25.47 -17.30
C LEU A 13 -3.55 24.45 -17.92
N GLN A 14 -3.84 24.52 -19.21
CA GLN A 14 -4.85 23.70 -19.90
C GLN A 14 -4.60 22.18 -19.87
N ASN A 15 -3.36 21.76 -19.62
CA ASN A 15 -3.00 20.35 -19.46
C ASN A 15 -3.19 19.84 -18.02
N GLN A 16 -3.27 20.75 -17.04
CA GLN A 16 -3.39 20.44 -15.62
C GLN A 16 -4.83 20.65 -15.10
N ILE A 17 -5.53 21.66 -15.63
CA ILE A 17 -6.86 22.06 -15.16
C ILE A 17 -7.86 21.92 -16.31
N LYS A 18 -8.88 21.08 -16.11
CA LYS A 18 -9.98 20.89 -17.05
C LYS A 18 -11.22 21.58 -16.53
N VAL A 19 -11.94 22.27 -17.42
CA VAL A 19 -13.23 22.88 -17.11
C VAL A 19 -14.34 21.94 -17.56
N SER A 20 -15.33 21.73 -16.70
CA SER A 20 -16.54 21.02 -17.05
C SER A 20 -17.73 21.58 -16.27
N THR A 21 -18.91 21.04 -16.53
CA THR A 21 -20.12 21.28 -15.74
C THR A 21 -20.72 19.93 -15.36
N ALA A 22 -21.23 19.81 -14.14
CA ALA A 22 -21.99 18.65 -13.75
C ALA A 22 -23.36 18.65 -14.45
N THR A 23 -23.69 17.53 -15.08
CA THR A 23 -24.99 17.23 -15.71
C THR A 23 -25.63 16.04 -14.99
N TYR A 24 -26.80 15.55 -15.41
CA TYR A 24 -27.40 14.33 -14.85
C TYR A 24 -28.15 13.56 -15.93
N THR A 25 -28.39 12.26 -15.71
CA THR A 25 -28.96 11.34 -16.72
C THR A 25 -30.39 11.68 -17.14
N GLY A 26 -31.14 12.45 -16.35
CA GLY A 26 -32.48 12.92 -16.70
C GLY A 26 -32.55 13.87 -17.90
N LEU A 27 -31.39 14.30 -18.42
CA LEU A 27 -31.30 15.05 -19.67
C LEU A 27 -31.49 14.16 -20.91
N LEU A 28 -31.42 12.83 -20.78
CA LEU A 28 -31.72 11.91 -21.87
C LEU A 28 -33.23 11.82 -22.09
N GLN A 29 -33.64 11.84 -23.36
CA GLN A 29 -34.99 11.52 -23.80
C GLN A 29 -35.11 10.01 -23.98
N ASP A 30 -34.19 9.46 -24.75
CA ASP A 30 -34.02 8.03 -24.92
C ASP A 30 -32.74 7.62 -24.19
N SER A 31 -32.84 6.65 -23.27
CA SER A 31 -31.69 6.13 -22.52
C SER A 31 -31.45 4.64 -22.77
N PHE A 32 -32.39 3.96 -23.44
CA PHE A 32 -32.28 2.55 -23.80
C PHE A 32 -32.85 2.28 -25.20
N PRO A 33 -32.16 1.48 -26.04
CA PRO A 33 -30.82 0.93 -25.82
C PRO A 33 -29.76 2.04 -25.76
N PRO A 34 -28.62 1.85 -25.08
CA PRO A 34 -27.59 2.89 -24.95
C PRO A 34 -27.09 3.44 -26.30
N SER A 35 -27.06 2.60 -27.33
CA SER A 35 -26.69 3.00 -28.70
C SER A 35 -27.68 3.95 -29.36
N GLY A 36 -28.91 4.04 -28.84
CA GLY A 36 -29.96 4.96 -29.30
C GLY A 36 -30.14 6.17 -28.38
N ALA A 37 -29.22 6.40 -27.44
CA ALA A 37 -29.40 7.45 -26.45
C ALA A 37 -29.39 8.85 -27.09
N SER A 38 -30.37 9.68 -26.72
CA SER A 38 -30.56 11.02 -27.27
C SER A 38 -30.82 12.02 -26.14
N PHE A 39 -30.30 13.24 -26.26
CA PHE A 39 -30.66 14.30 -25.33
C PHE A 39 -32.06 14.79 -25.62
N ARG A 40 -32.83 15.13 -24.57
CA ARG A 40 -34.05 15.89 -24.71
C ARG A 40 -33.76 17.16 -25.51
N PRO A 41 -34.63 17.57 -26.44
CA PRO A 41 -34.47 18.81 -27.20
C PRO A 41 -34.58 20.00 -26.24
N ARG A 42 -33.47 20.36 -25.60
CA ARG A 42 -33.29 21.54 -24.77
C ARG A 42 -32.11 22.31 -25.31
N ASN A 43 -32.36 23.57 -25.66
CA ASN A 43 -31.42 24.44 -26.36
C ASN A 43 -30.10 24.73 -25.63
N PHE A 44 -29.93 24.29 -24.37
CA PHE A 44 -28.75 24.60 -23.57
C PHE A 44 -27.66 23.51 -23.57
N ILE A 45 -27.98 22.24 -23.86
CA ILE A 45 -26.98 21.15 -23.71
C ILE A 45 -26.07 21.04 -24.93
N THR A 46 -26.61 21.26 -26.14
CA THR A 46 -25.84 21.18 -27.40
C THR A 46 -24.64 22.12 -27.40
N PRO A 47 -24.76 23.42 -27.05
CA PRO A 47 -23.59 24.30 -27.00
C PRO A 47 -22.54 23.89 -25.96
N ILE A 48 -22.96 23.25 -24.87
CA ILE A 48 -22.05 22.73 -23.83
C ILE A 48 -21.27 21.54 -24.36
N VAL A 49 -21.95 20.55 -24.95
CA VAL A 49 -21.31 19.34 -25.50
C VAL A 49 -20.35 19.72 -26.62
N GLU A 50 -20.74 20.61 -27.53
CA GLU A 50 -19.86 21.10 -28.60
C GLU A 50 -18.65 21.85 -28.07
N PHE A 51 -18.80 22.64 -27.00
CA PHE A 51 -17.67 23.34 -26.39
C PHE A 51 -16.69 22.36 -25.75
N LEU A 52 -17.20 21.36 -25.00
CA LEU A 52 -16.36 20.35 -24.36
C LEU A 52 -15.62 19.51 -25.40
N ALA A 53 -16.32 19.04 -26.43
CA ALA A 53 -15.75 18.24 -27.52
C ALA A 53 -14.65 19.01 -28.28
N ARG A 54 -14.93 20.26 -28.68
CA ARG A 54 -13.96 21.10 -29.41
C ARG A 54 -12.66 21.35 -28.63
N ASN A 55 -12.72 21.33 -27.31
CA ASN A 55 -11.58 21.62 -26.44
C ASN A 55 -11.02 20.36 -25.73
N ASN A 56 -11.47 19.17 -26.11
CA ASN A 56 -11.10 17.89 -25.49
C ASN A 56 -11.23 17.93 -23.94
N LEU A 57 -12.37 18.44 -23.47
CA LEU A 57 -12.70 18.56 -22.05
C LEU A 57 -13.67 17.45 -21.63
N PRO A 58 -13.53 16.91 -20.41
CA PRO A 58 -14.44 15.90 -19.90
C PRO A 58 -15.83 16.50 -19.65
N MET A 59 -16.89 15.67 -19.72
CA MET A 59 -18.22 16.01 -19.24
C MET A 59 -18.44 15.33 -17.89
N PHE A 60 -18.79 16.09 -16.86
CA PHE A 60 -19.15 15.52 -15.56
C PHE A 60 -20.63 15.14 -15.55
N VAL A 61 -20.92 13.91 -15.13
CA VAL A 61 -22.29 13.40 -15.04
C VAL A 61 -22.51 12.97 -13.60
N ASN A 62 -23.40 13.70 -12.91
CA ASN A 62 -23.97 13.27 -11.66
C ASN A 62 -24.95 12.14 -11.95
N ILE A 63 -24.59 10.96 -11.52
CA ILE A 63 -25.53 9.88 -11.34
C ILE A 63 -26.11 10.12 -9.95
N VAL A 64 -27.22 10.88 -9.88
CA VAL A 64 -27.89 11.12 -8.61
C VAL A 64 -28.60 9.83 -8.21
N VAL A 65 -28.15 9.26 -7.11
CA VAL A 65 -28.79 8.13 -6.44
C VAL A 65 -28.70 8.47 -4.96
N SER A 66 -29.59 9.33 -4.47
CA SER A 66 -29.77 9.52 -3.04
C SER A 66 -30.94 8.65 -2.58
N GLU A 67 -30.88 8.12 -1.36
CA GLU A 67 -32.02 7.44 -0.73
C GLU A 67 -33.28 8.33 -0.70
N SER A 68 -33.11 9.66 -0.67
CA SER A 68 -34.19 10.63 -0.67
C SER A 68 -34.82 10.91 -2.05
N GLU A 69 -34.15 10.54 -3.15
CA GLU A 69 -34.62 10.75 -4.54
C GLU A 69 -34.92 9.43 -5.27
N TRP A 70 -34.75 8.28 -4.60
CA TRP A 70 -35.27 7.01 -5.08
C TRP A 70 -36.79 7.15 -5.29
N PRO A 71 -37.36 6.73 -6.43
CA PRO A 71 -38.75 7.02 -6.76
C PRO A 71 -39.68 6.45 -5.69
N SER A 72 -40.17 7.32 -4.81
CA SER A 72 -41.22 7.03 -3.82
C SER A 72 -42.62 7.03 -4.44
N ALA A 73 -42.71 7.06 -5.78
CA ALA A 73 -43.96 7.03 -6.51
C ALA A 73 -44.27 5.61 -7.02
N GLY A 74 -44.91 4.80 -6.17
CA GLY A 74 -45.89 3.81 -6.60
C GLY A 74 -45.42 2.60 -7.42
N LEU A 75 -44.15 2.18 -7.32
CA LEU A 75 -43.66 0.95 -7.95
C LEU A 75 -43.14 -0.02 -6.88
N ASP A 76 -43.68 -1.24 -6.86
CA ASP A 76 -43.44 -2.34 -5.89
C ASP A 76 -41.96 -2.78 -5.73
N VAL A 77 -41.07 -2.22 -6.56
CA VAL A 77 -39.64 -2.55 -6.65
C VAL A 77 -38.74 -1.50 -5.99
N ALA A 78 -39.30 -0.40 -5.50
CA ALA A 78 -38.55 0.71 -4.93
C ALA A 78 -38.29 0.57 -3.42
N THR A 79 -37.83 -0.61 -2.99
CA THR A 79 -37.55 -0.92 -1.56
C THR A 79 -36.14 -0.48 -1.15
N THR A 80 -35.95 -0.25 0.15
CA THR A 80 -34.63 0.02 0.76
C THR A 80 -33.62 -1.10 0.44
N ASP A 81 -34.06 -2.37 0.43
CA ASP A 81 -33.20 -3.52 0.11
C ASP A 81 -32.71 -3.51 -1.34
N ASN A 82 -33.58 -3.12 -2.29
CA ASN A 82 -33.21 -2.99 -3.69
C ASN A 82 -32.28 -1.80 -3.92
N ALA A 83 -32.49 -0.70 -3.21
CA ALA A 83 -31.57 0.43 -3.21
C ALA A 83 -30.19 0.03 -2.69
N GLN A 84 -30.11 -0.61 -1.51
CA GLN A 84 -28.85 -1.12 -0.94
C GLN A 84 -28.15 -2.12 -1.86
N THR A 85 -28.91 -3.04 -2.49
CA THR A 85 -28.37 -4.01 -3.44
C THR A 85 -27.81 -3.31 -4.68
N TYR A 86 -28.54 -2.34 -5.22
CA TYR A 86 -28.06 -1.51 -6.34
C TYR A 86 -26.78 -0.76 -5.98
N TYR A 87 -26.71 -0.12 -4.80
CA TYR A 87 -25.50 0.58 -4.34
C TYR A 87 -24.32 -0.37 -4.21
N ARG A 88 -24.51 -1.54 -3.58
CA ARG A 88 -23.47 -2.56 -3.43
C ARG A 88 -22.94 -3.02 -4.79
N ASN A 89 -23.84 -3.27 -5.75
CA ASN A 89 -23.48 -3.71 -7.09
C ASN A 89 -22.81 -2.61 -7.91
N LEU A 90 -23.28 -1.37 -7.82
CA LEU A 90 -22.68 -0.23 -8.51
C LEU A 90 -21.27 0.07 -7.97
N ILE A 91 -21.09 0.07 -6.65
CA ILE A 91 -19.78 0.21 -6.01
C ILE A 91 -18.88 -0.93 -6.49
N SER A 92 -19.35 -2.17 -6.43
CA SER A 92 -18.60 -3.32 -6.96
C SER A 92 -18.21 -3.11 -8.42
N HIS A 93 -19.14 -2.74 -9.30
CA HIS A 93 -18.88 -2.57 -10.73
C HIS A 93 -17.89 -1.43 -11.03
N VAL A 94 -18.07 -0.26 -10.41
CA VAL A 94 -17.19 0.92 -10.61
C VAL A 94 -15.81 0.71 -9.98
N THR A 95 -15.71 -0.11 -8.94
CA THR A 95 -14.43 -0.50 -8.32
C THR A 95 -13.85 -1.81 -8.86
N GLY A 96 -14.49 -2.40 -9.89
CA GLY A 96 -13.99 -3.56 -10.64
C GLY A 96 -14.28 -4.93 -10.01
N GLY A 97 -15.54 -5.21 -9.69
CA GLY A 97 -16.06 -6.53 -9.34
C GLY A 97 -17.46 -6.74 -9.94
N THR A 98 -17.83 -7.86 -10.55
CA THR A 98 -17.19 -9.14 -10.85
C THR A 98 -18.01 -9.77 -12.00
N GLY A 99 -17.39 -10.54 -12.90
CA GLY A 99 -18.14 -11.30 -13.91
C GLY A 99 -17.26 -11.95 -14.98
N SER A 100 -16.85 -13.21 -14.76
CA SER A 100 -16.32 -14.12 -15.78
C SER A 100 -14.95 -13.83 -16.45
N GLN A 101 -13.99 -13.23 -15.75
CA GLN A 101 -12.56 -13.24 -16.15
C GLN A 101 -11.61 -13.58 -14.99
N GLY A 102 -12.00 -14.53 -14.13
CA GLY A 102 -11.30 -14.86 -12.87
C GLY A 102 -9.83 -15.33 -12.97
N GLY A 103 -9.29 -15.53 -14.17
CA GLY A 103 -7.89 -15.90 -14.36
C GLY A 103 -6.94 -14.70 -14.45
N ARG A 104 -7.17 -13.75 -15.36
CA ARG A 104 -6.17 -12.72 -15.70
C ARG A 104 -6.20 -11.48 -14.79
N GLU A 105 -7.37 -11.10 -14.28
CA GLU A 105 -7.52 -9.89 -13.46
C GLU A 105 -7.09 -10.11 -12.01
N GLY A 106 -7.35 -11.31 -11.47
CA GLY A 106 -6.83 -11.74 -10.16
C GLY A 106 -5.30 -11.88 -10.15
N ILE A 107 -4.73 -12.35 -11.27
CA ILE A 107 -3.27 -12.39 -11.51
C ILE A 107 -2.69 -10.96 -11.57
N SER A 108 -3.34 -10.03 -12.28
CA SER A 108 -2.89 -8.64 -12.36
C SER A 108 -2.96 -7.90 -11.02
N LYS A 109 -4.04 -8.06 -10.24
CA LYS A 109 -4.16 -7.46 -8.90
C LYS A 109 -3.16 -8.09 -7.92
N ARG A 110 -2.95 -9.42 -7.98
CA ARG A 110 -1.93 -10.13 -7.17
C ARG A 110 -0.51 -9.66 -7.46
N ALA A 111 -0.10 -9.63 -8.74
CA ALA A 111 1.22 -9.20 -9.17
C ALA A 111 1.50 -7.72 -8.82
N GLN A 112 0.45 -6.89 -8.76
CA GLN A 112 0.55 -5.48 -8.36
C GLN A 112 0.58 -5.27 -6.84
N SER A 113 0.25 -6.25 -6.02
CA SER A 113 0.23 -6.10 -4.55
C SER A 113 1.46 -6.68 -3.85
N ILE A 114 2.22 -7.57 -4.49
CA ILE A 114 3.36 -8.27 -3.86
C ILE A 114 4.72 -7.67 -4.25
N GLY A 115 5.55 -7.42 -3.24
CA GLY A 115 6.97 -7.17 -3.33
C GLY A 115 7.79 -8.18 -2.54
N VAL A 116 9.11 -8.12 -2.67
CA VAL A 116 10.03 -8.93 -1.86
C VAL A 116 11.18 -8.06 -1.35
N CYS A 117 11.52 -8.21 -0.08
CA CYS A 117 12.62 -7.51 0.56
C CYS A 117 13.96 -8.15 0.17
N LEU A 118 14.93 -7.33 -0.23
CA LEU A 118 16.31 -7.75 -0.45
C LEU A 118 17.15 -7.29 0.75
N GLY A 119 17.41 -8.23 1.65
CA GLY A 119 18.34 -8.07 2.77
C GLY A 119 19.80 -8.09 2.31
N GLY A 120 20.69 -7.62 3.19
CA GLY A 120 22.12 -7.47 2.93
C GLY A 120 23.03 -8.18 3.93
N TYR A 121 22.48 -8.88 4.93
CA TYR A 121 23.24 -9.55 5.98
C TYR A 121 23.68 -10.96 5.58
N GLY A 122 24.48 -11.07 4.51
CA GLY A 122 25.11 -12.34 4.16
C GLY A 122 26.31 -12.19 3.23
N ASP A 123 27.30 -13.07 3.39
CA ASP A 123 28.50 -13.14 2.54
C ASP A 123 28.33 -14.10 1.34
N ASN A 124 27.20 -14.79 1.28
CA ASN A 124 26.84 -15.76 0.24
C ASN A 124 25.69 -15.27 -0.67
N ILE A 125 25.20 -14.04 -0.48
CA ILE A 125 24.11 -13.47 -1.29
C ILE A 125 24.56 -13.33 -2.77
N PRO A 126 23.75 -13.76 -3.75
CA PRO A 126 24.08 -13.61 -5.16
C PRO A 126 24.38 -12.17 -5.60
N PRO A 127 25.20 -11.99 -6.65
CA PRO A 127 25.38 -10.68 -7.29
C PRO A 127 24.06 -9.99 -7.63
N VAL A 128 24.02 -8.66 -7.48
CA VAL A 128 22.75 -7.91 -7.57
C VAL A 128 22.12 -8.00 -8.96
N ASN A 129 22.92 -8.05 -10.03
CA ASN A 129 22.40 -8.25 -11.40
C ASN A 129 21.66 -9.59 -11.56
N GLU A 130 22.19 -10.66 -10.97
CA GLU A 130 21.54 -11.98 -10.96
C GLU A 130 20.27 -11.95 -10.11
N THR A 131 20.30 -11.24 -8.98
CA THR A 131 19.11 -11.04 -8.13
C THR A 131 18.03 -10.26 -8.87
N VAL A 132 18.35 -9.17 -9.57
CA VAL A 132 17.39 -8.41 -10.39
C VAL A 132 16.77 -9.29 -11.47
N ASN A 133 17.57 -10.12 -12.16
CA ASN A 133 17.06 -11.09 -13.13
C ASN A 133 16.12 -12.10 -12.47
N LEU A 134 16.44 -12.58 -11.26
CA LEU A 134 15.60 -13.51 -10.52
C LEU A 134 14.26 -12.89 -10.10
N TYR A 135 14.25 -11.62 -9.69
CA TYR A 135 13.00 -10.88 -9.45
C TYR A 135 12.13 -10.86 -10.73
N GLN A 136 12.73 -10.51 -11.87
CA GLN A 136 12.01 -10.43 -13.14
C GLN A 136 11.50 -11.78 -13.62
N SER A 137 12.30 -12.85 -13.52
CA SER A 137 11.91 -14.20 -13.94
C SER A 137 10.78 -14.79 -13.09
N ASN A 138 10.68 -14.37 -11.83
CA ASN A 138 9.61 -14.78 -10.90
C ASN A 138 8.42 -13.81 -10.87
N ASN A 139 8.35 -12.86 -11.81
CA ASN A 139 7.30 -11.84 -11.88
C ASN A 139 7.14 -10.99 -10.60
N ILE A 140 8.21 -10.86 -9.81
CA ILE A 140 8.24 -9.96 -8.65
C ILE A 140 8.50 -8.55 -9.19
N ARG A 141 7.57 -7.62 -8.94
CA ARG A 141 7.61 -6.27 -9.53
C ARG A 141 8.00 -5.17 -8.55
N LYS A 142 8.12 -5.50 -7.26
CA LYS A 142 8.49 -4.54 -6.22
C LYS A 142 9.63 -5.08 -5.37
N MET A 143 10.57 -4.21 -5.03
CA MET A 143 11.73 -4.52 -4.21
C MET A 143 11.83 -3.51 -3.08
N ARG A 144 12.14 -3.99 -1.87
CA ARG A 144 12.58 -3.15 -0.76
C ARG A 144 14.05 -3.40 -0.50
N ILE A 145 14.85 -2.35 -0.39
CA ILE A 145 16.24 -2.40 0.07
C ILE A 145 16.40 -1.54 1.33
N TYR A 146 17.28 -1.93 2.24
CA TYR A 146 17.40 -1.31 3.57
C TYR A 146 18.43 -0.20 3.64
N ASP A 147 19.53 -0.36 2.91
CA ASP A 147 20.57 0.64 2.74
C ASP A 147 20.92 0.71 1.24
N PRO A 148 20.71 1.85 0.57
CA PRO A 148 21.05 1.97 -0.83
C PRO A 148 22.57 1.92 -1.02
N ASP A 149 23.03 0.98 -1.85
CA ASP A 149 24.35 1.06 -2.48
C ASP A 149 24.17 1.68 -3.88
N PRO A 150 24.55 2.96 -4.07
CA PRO A 150 24.44 3.61 -5.38
C PRO A 150 25.35 2.94 -6.41
N THR A 151 26.49 2.39 -6.00
CA THR A 151 27.54 1.92 -6.91
C THR A 151 27.25 0.54 -7.50
N ALA A 152 26.60 -0.34 -6.74
CA ALA A 152 26.22 -1.67 -7.21
C ALA A 152 24.70 -1.81 -7.39
N THR A 153 23.93 -1.68 -6.30
CA THR A 153 22.51 -2.03 -6.29
C THR A 153 21.66 -1.12 -7.17
N LEU A 154 21.80 0.20 -7.03
CA LEU A 154 21.00 1.14 -7.83
C LEU A 154 21.40 1.12 -9.32
N GLN A 155 22.68 0.87 -9.63
CA GLN A 155 23.11 0.69 -11.02
C GLN A 155 22.48 -0.56 -11.66
N ALA A 156 22.47 -1.69 -10.95
CA ALA A 156 21.87 -2.93 -11.44
C ALA A 156 20.35 -2.83 -11.66
N LEU A 157 19.68 -1.90 -10.96
CA LEU A 157 18.24 -1.68 -11.09
C LEU A 157 17.83 -0.80 -12.27
N ARG A 158 18.77 -0.11 -12.95
CA ARG A 158 18.46 0.73 -14.11
C ARG A 158 17.79 -0.09 -15.22
N GLY A 159 16.65 0.39 -15.70
CA GLY A 159 15.87 -0.27 -16.76
C GLY A 159 15.14 -1.55 -16.33
N SER A 160 15.25 -1.99 -15.07
CA SER A 160 14.63 -3.23 -14.58
C SER A 160 13.09 -3.17 -14.51
N LYS A 161 12.53 -1.95 -14.46
CA LYS A 161 11.11 -1.63 -14.23
C LYS A 161 10.55 -2.08 -12.87
N LEU A 162 11.42 -2.54 -11.96
CA LEU A 162 11.03 -2.85 -10.58
C LEU A 162 10.69 -1.55 -9.84
N GLU A 163 9.57 -1.54 -9.12
CA GLU A 163 9.26 -0.49 -8.16
C GLU A 163 10.12 -0.66 -6.91
N LEU A 164 10.77 0.41 -6.47
CA LEU A 164 11.75 0.37 -5.40
C LEU A 164 11.28 1.16 -4.17
N MET A 165 11.34 0.50 -3.02
CA MET A 165 11.33 1.13 -1.70
C MET A 165 12.78 1.24 -1.21
N LEU A 166 13.25 2.47 -1.03
CA LEU A 166 14.60 2.79 -0.55
C LEU A 166 14.58 3.04 0.95
N GLY A 167 15.34 2.27 1.72
CA GLY A 167 15.56 2.53 3.14
C GLY A 167 16.55 3.67 3.39
N VAL A 168 16.34 4.40 4.47
CA VAL A 168 17.36 5.21 5.14
C VAL A 168 17.72 4.48 6.42
N ALA A 169 18.99 4.11 6.56
CA ALA A 169 19.48 3.42 7.73
C ALA A 169 19.34 4.27 9.02
N ASN A 170 19.09 3.62 10.16
CA ASN A 170 18.76 4.30 11.42
C ASN A 170 19.91 5.19 11.92
N GLU A 171 21.15 4.81 11.66
CA GLU A 171 22.37 5.54 11.96
C GLU A 171 22.47 6.90 11.23
N ASN A 172 21.79 7.04 10.09
CA ASN A 172 21.78 8.28 9.31
C ASN A 172 20.69 9.27 9.76
N LEU A 173 19.77 8.86 10.64
CA LEU A 173 18.64 9.69 11.03
C LEU A 173 19.07 11.02 11.65
N GLN A 174 20.05 11.01 12.56
CA GLN A 174 20.48 12.23 13.25
C GLN A 174 21.12 13.24 12.29
N SER A 175 21.99 12.80 11.38
CA SER A 175 22.66 13.69 10.43
C SER A 175 21.68 14.29 9.44
N LEU A 176 20.74 13.48 8.93
CA LEU A 176 19.68 13.91 8.03
C LEU A 176 18.66 14.84 8.71
N ALA A 177 18.37 14.61 9.98
CA ALA A 177 17.52 15.49 10.79
C ALA A 177 18.17 16.87 11.02
N SER A 178 19.48 16.89 11.26
CA SER A 178 20.21 18.09 11.67
C SER A 178 20.63 18.99 10.50
N SER A 179 20.60 18.50 9.26
CA SER A 179 21.12 19.21 8.10
C SER A 179 20.28 18.97 6.84
N SER A 180 19.60 20.02 6.39
CA SER A 180 18.85 20.00 5.12
C SER A 180 19.78 19.80 3.91
N THR A 181 21.02 20.28 3.97
CA THR A 181 22.04 20.02 2.94
C THR A 181 22.36 18.53 2.86
N THR A 182 22.59 17.87 4.00
CA THR A 182 22.87 16.43 4.05
C THR A 182 21.71 15.62 3.48
N ALA A 183 20.47 16.00 3.81
CA ALA A 183 19.29 15.36 3.23
C ALA A 183 19.16 15.58 1.72
N THR A 184 19.49 16.77 1.25
CA THR A 184 19.48 17.10 -0.20
C THR A 184 20.52 16.28 -0.95
N GLU A 185 21.74 16.17 -0.42
CA GLU A 185 22.81 15.35 -0.98
C GLU A 185 22.45 13.87 -0.98
N TRP A 186 21.83 13.38 0.10
CA TRP A 186 21.33 12.00 0.17
C TRP A 186 20.28 11.74 -0.91
N VAL A 187 19.30 12.64 -1.10
CA VAL A 187 18.28 12.52 -2.15
C VAL A 187 18.89 12.59 -3.54
N GLN A 188 19.87 13.48 -3.75
CA GLN A 188 20.58 13.57 -5.02
C GLN A 188 21.25 12.23 -5.35
N ARG A 189 22.09 11.76 -4.43
CA ARG A 189 22.95 10.59 -4.59
C ARG A 189 22.18 9.27 -4.66
N ASN A 190 21.08 9.12 -3.93
CA ASN A 190 20.39 7.83 -3.81
C ASN A 190 19.09 7.75 -4.61
N ALA A 191 18.55 8.90 -5.07
CA ALA A 191 17.33 8.93 -5.85
C ALA A 191 17.50 9.64 -7.19
N ARG A 192 17.82 10.94 -7.18
CA ARG A 192 17.77 11.75 -8.42
C ARG A 192 18.72 11.27 -9.50
N ASP A 193 19.94 10.88 -9.14
CA ASP A 193 20.95 10.41 -10.10
C ASP A 193 20.53 9.14 -10.86
N TYR A 194 19.52 8.40 -10.37
CA TYR A 194 19.02 7.16 -10.95
C TYR A 194 17.68 7.29 -11.67
N LEU A 195 17.06 8.48 -11.64
CA LEU A 195 15.82 8.73 -12.35
C LEU A 195 16.07 9.14 -13.81
N PRO A 196 15.21 8.75 -14.76
CA PRO A 196 14.01 7.91 -14.58
C PRO A 196 14.30 6.39 -14.66
N ASP A 197 15.56 5.97 -14.79
CA ASP A 197 15.92 4.59 -15.08
C ASP A 197 15.56 3.59 -13.96
N VAL A 198 15.53 4.05 -12.71
CA VAL A 198 15.09 3.26 -11.54
C VAL A 198 13.76 3.80 -11.04
N LYS A 199 12.73 2.95 -10.94
CA LYS A 199 11.39 3.36 -10.54
C LYS A 199 11.27 3.40 -9.01
N ILE A 200 11.74 4.48 -8.40
CA ILE A 200 11.63 4.71 -6.96
C ILE A 200 10.20 5.13 -6.62
N ARG A 201 9.57 4.43 -5.67
CA ARG A 201 8.19 4.69 -5.23
C ARG A 201 8.12 5.18 -3.80
N TYR A 202 8.99 4.66 -2.93
CA TYR A 202 9.02 4.98 -1.51
C TYR A 202 10.44 5.29 -1.04
N ILE A 203 10.56 6.26 -0.14
CA ILE A 203 11.73 6.41 0.74
C ILE A 203 11.26 6.15 2.17
N ALA A 204 11.76 5.06 2.77
CA ALA A 204 11.50 4.63 4.13
C ALA A 204 12.56 5.20 5.08
N VAL A 205 12.25 6.31 5.74
CA VAL A 205 13.15 7.01 6.65
C VAL A 205 13.15 6.34 8.02
N GLY A 206 14.14 5.48 8.26
CA GLY A 206 14.23 4.66 9.45
C GLY A 206 13.40 3.37 9.37
N ASN A 207 13.82 2.38 10.16
CA ASN A 207 13.22 1.06 10.25
C ASN A 207 13.08 0.63 11.72
N GLU A 208 11.84 0.44 12.18
CA GLU A 208 11.51 -0.09 13.50
C GLU A 208 12.17 0.65 14.69
N VAL A 209 12.27 1.98 14.61
CA VAL A 209 12.87 2.78 15.68
C VAL A 209 11.97 2.75 16.92
N GLN A 210 12.45 2.11 17.98
CA GLN A 210 11.66 1.84 19.19
C GLN A 210 11.52 3.06 20.11
N PRO A 211 10.53 3.11 21.02
CA PRO A 211 10.35 4.23 21.95
C PRO A 211 11.53 4.45 22.90
N SER A 212 12.27 3.38 23.21
CA SER A 212 13.49 3.42 24.02
C SER A 212 14.74 3.86 23.22
N ASP A 213 14.64 3.96 21.90
CA ASP A 213 15.74 4.38 21.04
C ASP A 213 15.75 5.91 20.91
N GLU A 214 16.85 6.53 21.33
CA GLU A 214 17.03 7.98 21.24
C GLU A 214 16.94 8.52 19.81
N ARG A 215 17.11 7.66 18.79
CA ARG A 215 16.98 8.04 17.38
C ARG A 215 15.55 8.34 16.97
N LEU A 216 14.54 7.92 17.73
CA LEU A 216 13.13 8.13 17.40
C LEU A 216 12.80 9.61 17.20
N ARG A 217 13.41 10.50 18.01
CA ARG A 217 13.23 11.96 17.89
C ARG A 217 13.76 12.56 16.58
N PHE A 218 14.65 11.84 15.88
CA PHE A 218 15.22 12.28 14.61
C PHE A 218 14.43 11.80 13.39
N VAL A 219 13.50 10.85 13.55
CA VAL A 219 12.72 10.29 12.43
C VAL A 219 11.92 11.39 11.72
N LEU A 220 11.09 12.13 12.44
CA LEU A 220 10.25 13.17 11.82
C LEU A 220 11.08 14.30 11.18
N PRO A 221 12.09 14.91 11.84
CA PRO A 221 12.91 15.94 11.19
C PRO A 221 13.65 15.42 9.95
N ALA A 222 14.15 14.18 9.97
CA ALA A 222 14.77 13.56 8.80
C ALA A 222 13.75 13.37 7.66
N MET A 223 12.55 12.88 7.96
CA MET A 223 11.46 12.78 6.98
C MET A 223 11.11 14.13 6.36
N GLN A 224 11.03 15.18 7.15
CA GLN A 224 10.75 16.54 6.69
C GLN A 224 11.84 17.05 5.74
N ASN A 225 13.11 16.87 6.09
CA ASN A 225 14.23 17.30 5.26
C ASN A 225 14.29 16.51 3.93
N ILE A 226 14.11 15.19 3.97
CA ILE A 226 14.04 14.35 2.78
C ILE A 226 12.85 14.73 1.89
N TYR A 227 11.66 14.92 2.47
CA TYR A 227 10.47 15.35 1.73
C TYR A 227 10.67 16.71 1.08
N ASN A 228 11.29 17.67 1.78
CA ASN A 228 11.60 18.98 1.21
C ASN A 228 12.54 18.87 0.01
N ALA A 229 13.59 18.05 0.10
CA ALA A 229 14.51 17.82 -1.02
C ALA A 229 13.81 17.15 -2.22
N ILE A 230 12.94 16.16 -1.97
CA ILE A 230 12.11 15.50 -3.00
C ILE A 230 11.13 16.50 -3.65
N SER A 231 10.49 17.35 -2.84
CA SER A 231 9.54 18.37 -3.30
C SER A 231 10.21 19.48 -4.12
N LEU A 232 11.39 19.95 -3.70
CA LEU A 232 12.19 20.91 -4.46
C LEU A 232 12.66 20.34 -5.82
N ALA A 233 12.83 19.03 -5.90
CA ALA A 233 13.11 18.33 -7.15
C ALA A 233 11.86 18.06 -8.02
N GLY A 234 10.65 18.40 -7.53
CA GLY A 234 9.38 18.16 -8.22
C GLY A 234 8.90 16.70 -8.20
N LEU A 235 9.44 15.87 -7.31
CA LEU A 235 9.25 14.41 -7.30
C LEU A 235 8.25 13.91 -6.25
N GLN A 236 7.65 14.78 -5.44
CA GLN A 236 6.76 14.44 -4.31
C GLN A 236 5.48 13.67 -4.69
N ASN A 237 5.09 13.75 -5.96
CA ASN A 237 3.95 12.99 -6.48
C ASN A 237 4.35 11.57 -6.92
N GLU A 238 5.62 11.36 -7.24
CA GLU A 238 6.18 10.09 -7.74
C GLU A 238 6.81 9.27 -6.60
N ILE A 239 7.53 9.94 -5.70
CA ILE A 239 8.25 9.35 -4.58
C ILE A 239 7.59 9.77 -3.27
N LYS A 240 7.02 8.79 -2.56
CA LYS A 240 6.39 9.00 -1.25
C LYS A 240 7.40 8.80 -0.13
N VAL A 241 7.49 9.76 0.77
CA VAL A 241 8.35 9.68 1.96
C VAL A 241 7.53 9.12 3.11
N SER A 242 8.07 8.11 3.79
CA SER A 242 7.44 7.51 4.96
C SER A 242 8.49 7.00 5.95
N THR A 243 8.06 6.30 6.98
CA THR A 243 8.93 5.57 7.93
C THR A 243 8.33 4.17 8.14
N VAL A 244 9.19 3.18 8.42
CA VAL A 244 8.75 1.81 8.71
C VAL A 244 8.66 1.63 10.21
N ILE A 245 7.45 1.35 10.70
CA ILE A 245 7.20 1.01 12.10
C ILE A 245 6.92 -0.49 12.26
N ASP A 246 6.84 -0.95 13.50
CA ASP A 246 6.27 -2.26 13.82
C ASP A 246 5.25 -2.16 14.97
N LEU A 247 4.63 -3.29 15.29
CA LEU A 247 3.54 -3.38 16.23
C LEU A 247 3.95 -3.25 17.70
N ARG A 248 5.25 -3.25 18.04
CA ARG A 248 5.75 -3.01 19.40
C ARG A 248 5.50 -1.57 19.85
N LEU A 249 5.17 -0.66 18.94
CA LEU A 249 4.71 0.69 19.27
C LEU A 249 3.29 0.73 19.86
N LEU A 250 2.49 -0.33 19.65
CA LEU A 250 1.15 -0.44 20.21
C LEU A 250 1.23 -0.78 21.71
N GLY A 251 0.43 -0.08 22.52
CA GLY A 251 0.32 -0.33 23.96
C GLY A 251 -0.84 -1.23 24.34
N ASN A 252 -1.92 -1.18 23.56
CA ASN A 252 -3.06 -2.10 23.67
C ASN A 252 -3.37 -2.60 22.25
N TYR A 253 -3.53 -3.90 22.07
CA TYR A 253 -4.01 -4.50 20.83
C TYR A 253 -4.71 -5.85 21.06
N ASP A 254 -5.24 -6.09 22.27
CA ASP A 254 -5.97 -7.32 22.62
C ASP A 254 -7.18 -7.57 21.71
N ARG A 255 -7.79 -6.46 21.26
CA ARG A 255 -8.79 -6.43 20.19
C ARG A 255 -8.41 -5.39 19.15
N PRO A 256 -8.52 -5.71 17.85
CA PRO A 256 -8.15 -4.76 16.79
C PRO A 256 -8.81 -3.38 16.92
N SER A 257 -10.11 -3.30 17.18
CA SER A 257 -10.84 -2.02 17.33
C SER A 257 -10.38 -1.19 18.52
N GLN A 258 -9.88 -1.85 19.57
CA GLN A 258 -9.44 -1.20 20.81
C GLN A 258 -7.98 -0.77 20.75
N ALA A 259 -7.25 -1.16 19.72
CA ALA A 259 -5.82 -0.93 19.64
C ALA A 259 -5.43 0.55 19.66
N SER A 260 -4.34 0.87 20.35
CA SER A 260 -3.80 2.22 20.49
C SER A 260 -2.28 2.19 20.64
N PHE A 261 -1.61 3.25 20.18
CA PHE A 261 -0.18 3.44 20.46
C PHE A 261 0.07 3.53 21.97
N SER A 262 1.25 3.07 22.40
CA SER A 262 1.69 3.19 23.79
C SER A 262 1.96 4.65 24.17
N GLU A 263 1.83 4.97 25.45
CA GLU A 263 2.12 6.32 25.97
C GLU A 263 3.56 6.76 25.65
N ALA A 264 4.52 5.82 25.63
CA ALA A 264 5.91 6.09 25.28
C ALA A 264 6.11 6.43 23.78
N ALA A 265 5.32 5.83 22.89
CA ALA A 265 5.42 6.07 21.44
C ALA A 265 4.71 7.38 21.03
N MET A 266 3.62 7.74 21.72
CA MET A 266 2.74 8.85 21.36
C MET A 266 3.43 10.19 21.05
N PRO A 267 4.40 10.68 21.86
CA PRO A 267 5.04 11.98 21.60
C PRO A 267 5.75 12.10 20.25
N ASN A 268 6.20 10.97 19.69
CA ASN A 268 6.90 10.95 18.40
C ASN A 268 5.98 10.48 17.26
N ILE A 269 5.12 9.49 17.52
CA ILE A 269 4.29 8.88 16.47
C ILE A 269 3.14 9.77 16.03
N GLN A 270 2.44 10.45 16.92
CA GLN A 270 1.32 11.31 16.50
C GLN A 270 1.77 12.44 15.55
N PRO A 271 2.89 13.15 15.78
CA PRO A 271 3.46 14.08 14.81
C PRO A 271 3.84 13.43 13.46
N ILE A 272 4.39 12.21 13.47
CA ILE A 272 4.71 11.47 12.23
C ILE A 272 3.44 11.16 11.43
N ILE A 273 2.39 10.64 12.08
CA ILE A 273 1.10 10.36 11.44
C ILE A 273 0.50 11.64 10.84
N THR A 274 0.51 12.75 11.60
CA THR A 274 0.03 14.04 11.12
C THR A 274 0.80 14.51 9.88
N PHE A 275 2.13 14.35 9.88
CA PHE A 275 2.97 14.70 8.74
C PHE A 275 2.63 13.86 7.50
N LEU A 276 2.50 12.53 7.64
CA LEU A 276 2.13 11.62 6.55
C LEU A 276 0.78 11.98 5.93
N VAL A 277 -0.22 12.32 6.76
CA VAL A 277 -1.54 12.79 6.30
C VAL A 277 -1.40 14.05 5.45
N ASN A 278 -0.63 15.02 5.92
CA ASN A 278 -0.43 16.30 5.22
C ASN A 278 0.25 16.14 3.86
N ILE A 279 1.22 15.22 3.76
CA ILE A 279 1.94 14.95 2.51
C ILE A 279 1.30 13.86 1.65
N LYS A 280 0.14 13.32 2.07
CA LYS A 280 -0.60 12.24 1.40
C LYS A 280 0.31 11.05 1.07
N SER A 281 1.13 10.64 2.03
CA SER A 281 2.00 9.47 1.93
C SER A 281 1.50 8.36 2.85
N PRO A 282 1.65 7.08 2.47
CA PRO A 282 1.22 5.98 3.32
C PRO A 282 2.12 5.85 4.56
N LEU A 283 1.65 5.11 5.55
CA LEU A 283 2.49 4.56 6.61
C LEU A 283 3.06 3.22 6.13
N LEU A 284 4.33 2.94 6.44
CA LEU A 284 4.94 1.64 6.17
C LEU A 284 5.01 0.87 7.49
N ALA A 285 4.67 -0.42 7.48
CA ALA A 285 4.66 -1.23 8.69
C ALA A 285 5.17 -2.66 8.46
N ASN A 286 6.00 -3.14 9.37
CA ASN A 286 6.39 -4.53 9.46
C ASN A 286 5.33 -5.29 10.27
N VAL A 287 4.75 -6.35 9.70
CA VAL A 287 3.65 -7.11 10.30
C VAL A 287 3.98 -8.60 10.27
N TYR A 288 4.27 -9.17 11.45
CA TYR A 288 4.74 -10.55 11.57
C TYR A 288 3.85 -11.39 12.51
N PRO A 289 2.85 -12.11 11.96
CA PRO A 289 2.08 -13.10 12.71
C PRO A 289 2.96 -14.17 13.39
N TYR A 290 4.10 -14.52 12.79
CA TYR A 290 5.04 -15.50 13.37
C TYR A 290 5.50 -15.09 14.78
N PHE A 291 6.01 -13.86 14.95
CA PHE A 291 6.50 -13.40 16.25
C PHE A 291 5.38 -13.33 17.28
N THR A 292 4.22 -12.76 16.91
CA THR A 292 3.06 -12.74 17.81
C THR A 292 2.64 -14.16 18.23
N TYR A 293 2.68 -15.12 17.30
CA TYR A 293 2.35 -16.51 17.60
C TYR A 293 3.34 -17.18 18.55
N ILE A 294 4.66 -17.14 18.27
CA ILE A 294 5.64 -17.88 19.07
C ILE A 294 5.72 -17.40 20.53
N TYR A 295 5.42 -16.12 20.78
CA TYR A 295 5.38 -15.57 22.14
C TYR A 295 4.03 -15.80 22.85
N ASN A 296 3.03 -16.35 22.15
CA ASN A 296 1.67 -16.55 22.68
C ASN A 296 1.09 -17.92 22.27
N THR A 297 1.93 -18.96 22.18
CA THR A 297 1.51 -20.29 21.68
C THR A 297 0.43 -20.96 22.53
N GLU A 298 0.28 -20.57 23.79
CA GLU A 298 -0.77 -21.07 24.68
C GLU A 298 -2.16 -20.50 24.35
N THR A 299 -2.24 -19.31 23.76
CA THR A 299 -3.50 -18.59 23.50
C THR A 299 -3.80 -18.47 22.01
N ILE A 300 -2.77 -18.36 21.17
CA ILE A 300 -2.89 -18.25 19.71
C ILE A 300 -2.67 -19.63 19.09
N GLN A 301 -3.71 -20.14 18.44
CA GLN A 301 -3.63 -21.40 17.71
C GLN A 301 -2.91 -21.22 16.37
N LEU A 302 -2.03 -22.16 16.01
CA LEU A 302 -1.24 -22.09 14.77
C LEU A 302 -2.08 -21.84 13.50
N PRO A 303 -3.27 -22.46 13.31
CA PRO A 303 -4.09 -22.19 12.14
C PRO A 303 -4.50 -20.72 11.97
N TYR A 304 -4.65 -19.98 13.07
CA TYR A 304 -4.96 -18.55 13.03
C TYR A 304 -3.78 -17.74 12.48
N ALA A 305 -2.55 -18.11 12.84
CA ALA A 305 -1.33 -17.47 12.36
C ALA A 305 -0.99 -17.83 10.89
N LEU A 306 -1.41 -19.01 10.42
CA LEU A 306 -1.12 -19.53 9.08
C LEU A 306 -2.26 -19.35 8.06
N PHE A 307 -3.30 -18.56 8.37
CA PHE A 307 -4.49 -18.36 7.52
C PHE A 307 -5.28 -19.66 7.22
N THR A 308 -5.23 -20.65 8.10
CA THR A 308 -5.89 -21.95 7.92
C THR A 308 -6.99 -22.22 8.96
N ALA A 309 -7.33 -21.24 9.79
CA ALA A 309 -8.44 -21.37 10.72
C ALA A 309 -9.76 -21.60 9.96
N PRO A 310 -10.65 -22.49 10.44
CA PRO A 310 -11.85 -22.89 9.72
C PRO A 310 -12.96 -21.82 9.70
N GLY A 311 -12.81 -20.77 10.50
CA GLY A 311 -13.77 -19.67 10.61
C GLY A 311 -13.22 -18.53 11.46
N VAL A 312 -14.10 -17.60 11.84
CA VAL A 312 -13.74 -16.46 12.69
C VAL A 312 -13.17 -16.95 14.02
N VAL A 313 -11.97 -16.49 14.37
CA VAL A 313 -11.28 -16.80 15.63
C VAL A 313 -11.49 -15.67 16.63
N VAL A 314 -11.37 -14.42 16.18
CA VAL A 314 -11.56 -13.23 17.02
C VAL A 314 -12.74 -12.42 16.49
N PRO A 315 -13.90 -12.43 17.17
CA PRO A 315 -14.98 -11.49 16.91
C PRO A 315 -14.68 -10.12 17.54
N ASP A 316 -14.99 -9.04 16.82
CA ASP A 316 -14.74 -7.66 17.25
C ASP A 316 -15.82 -6.71 16.72
N GLY A 317 -16.92 -6.61 17.46
CA GLY A 317 -18.13 -5.91 17.01
C GLY A 317 -18.74 -6.59 15.78
N GLU A 318 -18.92 -5.83 14.70
CA GLU A 318 -19.41 -6.34 13.41
C GLU A 318 -18.31 -7.00 12.57
N LEU A 319 -17.04 -6.88 12.98
CA LEU A 319 -15.91 -7.47 12.27
C LEU A 319 -15.54 -8.83 12.89
N GLY A 320 -15.03 -9.72 12.04
CA GLY A 320 -14.52 -11.02 12.46
C GLY A 320 -13.19 -11.33 11.81
N TYR A 321 -12.21 -11.72 12.60
CA TYR A 321 -10.86 -12.03 12.14
C TYR A 321 -10.65 -13.55 12.11
N GLN A 322 -10.46 -14.08 10.91
CA GLN A 322 -10.15 -15.49 10.65
C GLN A 322 -8.65 -15.77 10.64
N ASN A 323 -7.82 -14.74 10.49
CA ASN A 323 -6.36 -14.87 10.52
C ASN A 323 -5.72 -13.75 11.34
N LEU A 324 -4.56 -14.05 11.91
CA LEU A 324 -3.83 -13.15 12.81
C LEU A 324 -3.28 -11.93 12.06
N PHE A 325 -2.90 -12.06 10.79
CA PHE A 325 -2.40 -10.96 9.98
C PHE A 325 -3.42 -9.82 9.88
N ASP A 326 -4.68 -10.13 9.57
CA ASP A 326 -5.77 -9.14 9.50
C ASP A 326 -6.00 -8.47 10.85
N ALA A 327 -6.02 -9.24 11.93
CA ALA A 327 -6.21 -8.69 13.26
C ALA A 327 -5.09 -7.71 13.65
N LEU A 328 -3.84 -8.07 13.37
CA LEU A 328 -2.68 -7.22 13.63
C LEU A 328 -2.68 -5.95 12.77
N LEU A 329 -3.00 -6.07 11.49
CA LEU A 329 -3.05 -4.93 10.58
C LEU A 329 -4.21 -3.99 10.91
N ASP A 330 -5.39 -4.51 11.26
CA ASP A 330 -6.54 -3.68 11.64
C ASP A 330 -6.41 -3.11 13.05
N ALA A 331 -5.65 -3.76 13.93
CA ALA A 331 -5.19 -3.17 15.18
C ALA A 331 -4.35 -1.92 14.89
N LEU A 332 -3.39 -2.01 13.99
CA LEU A 332 -2.58 -0.86 13.61
C LEU A 332 -3.43 0.24 12.95
N TYR A 333 -4.34 -0.09 12.02
CA TYR A 333 -5.26 0.90 11.44
C TYR A 333 -6.08 1.61 12.53
N SER A 334 -6.61 0.87 13.51
CA SER A 334 -7.41 1.46 14.58
C SER A 334 -6.59 2.38 15.49
N ALA A 335 -5.32 2.05 15.77
CA ALA A 335 -4.41 2.91 16.50
C ALA A 335 -4.07 4.20 15.73
N VAL A 336 -3.80 4.07 14.42
CA VAL A 336 -3.54 5.20 13.51
C VAL A 336 -4.74 6.14 13.40
N GLU A 337 -5.95 5.60 13.29
CA GLU A 337 -7.19 6.39 13.25
C GLU A 337 -7.40 7.22 14.53
N LYS A 338 -7.09 6.66 15.71
CA LYS A 338 -7.24 7.36 17.00
C LYS A 338 -6.32 8.58 17.16
N VAL A 339 -5.26 8.66 16.35
CA VAL A 339 -4.33 9.79 16.36
C VAL A 339 -4.43 10.66 15.10
N GLY A 340 -5.55 10.58 14.37
CA GLY A 340 -5.86 11.46 13.24
C GLY A 340 -5.40 10.95 11.86
N GLY A 341 -5.02 9.67 11.76
CA GLY A 341 -4.55 9.06 10.51
C GLY A 341 -5.63 8.36 9.67
N GLN A 342 -6.91 8.77 9.74
CA GLN A 342 -8.02 8.04 9.10
C GLN A 342 -7.87 7.92 7.57
N SER A 343 -7.20 8.86 6.93
CA SER A 343 -6.95 8.87 5.49
C SER A 343 -5.71 8.08 5.07
N LEU A 344 -4.89 7.59 6.02
CA LEU A 344 -3.67 6.88 5.69
C LEU A 344 -3.96 5.46 5.22
N GLU A 345 -3.27 5.10 4.14
CA GLU A 345 -3.06 3.71 3.76
C GLU A 345 -1.84 3.17 4.50
N ILE A 346 -1.88 1.87 4.85
CA ILE A 346 -0.74 1.15 5.38
C ILE A 346 -0.23 0.21 4.30
N VAL A 347 1.05 0.34 3.96
CA VAL A 347 1.80 -0.63 3.15
C VAL A 347 2.53 -1.56 4.11
N VAL A 348 2.35 -2.87 3.96
CA VAL A 348 3.06 -3.86 4.75
C VAL A 348 4.47 -4.00 4.17
N ALA A 349 5.44 -3.38 4.83
CA ALA A 349 6.79 -3.25 4.34
C ALA A 349 7.64 -4.50 4.62
N GLU A 350 7.21 -5.36 5.54
CA GLU A 350 7.71 -6.72 5.73
C GLU A 350 6.61 -7.62 6.30
N SER A 351 6.62 -8.87 5.86
CA SER A 351 5.89 -9.96 6.47
C SER A 351 6.49 -11.30 6.06
N GLY A 352 6.68 -12.23 6.98
CA GLY A 352 7.36 -13.50 6.69
C GLY A 352 7.23 -14.54 7.78
N TRP A 353 7.75 -15.73 7.48
CA TRP A 353 7.77 -16.90 8.38
C TRP A 353 9.05 -17.70 8.13
N PRO A 354 9.88 -17.95 9.16
CA PRO A 354 11.16 -18.64 8.98
C PRO A 354 10.97 -20.14 8.73
N SER A 355 11.89 -20.75 7.98
CA SER A 355 11.80 -22.18 7.62
C SER A 355 12.55 -23.14 8.54
N ASP A 356 13.36 -22.64 9.48
CA ASP A 356 14.18 -23.49 10.35
C ASP A 356 14.51 -22.79 11.68
N ARG A 357 15.03 -23.57 12.63
CA ARG A 357 15.68 -23.14 13.88
C ARG A 357 14.79 -22.39 14.87
N GLY A 358 13.48 -22.61 14.81
CA GLY A 358 12.49 -22.02 15.72
C GLY A 358 11.21 -22.83 15.87
N THR A 359 10.38 -22.42 16.84
CA THR A 359 9.08 -23.04 17.11
C THR A 359 8.14 -22.89 15.91
N TYR A 360 7.78 -24.00 15.28
CA TYR A 360 7.04 -24.05 14.01
C TYR A 360 7.70 -23.30 12.84
N ALA A 361 8.99 -23.00 12.94
CA ALA A 361 9.81 -22.57 11.82
C ALA A 361 10.19 -23.81 11.01
N THR A 362 9.35 -24.14 10.02
CA THR A 362 9.54 -25.30 9.13
C THR A 362 9.28 -24.87 7.70
N VAL A 363 9.85 -25.59 6.73
CA VAL A 363 9.58 -25.35 5.30
C VAL A 363 8.08 -25.41 5.00
N ASP A 364 7.33 -26.32 5.64
CA ASP A 364 5.89 -26.48 5.43
C ASP A 364 5.09 -25.30 6.01
N SER A 365 5.41 -24.85 7.23
CA SER A 365 4.78 -23.68 7.84
C SER A 365 5.06 -22.42 7.02
N ALA A 366 6.31 -22.20 6.63
CA ALA A 366 6.71 -21.05 5.82
C ALA A 366 6.04 -21.08 4.44
N SER A 367 6.05 -22.22 3.75
CA SER A 367 5.36 -22.39 2.46
C SER A 367 3.87 -22.10 2.57
N THR A 368 3.22 -22.59 3.64
CA THR A 368 1.80 -22.33 3.91
C THR A 368 1.55 -20.85 4.14
N TYR A 369 2.38 -20.21 4.97
CA TYR A 369 2.26 -18.80 5.29
C TYR A 369 2.38 -17.91 4.04
N TYR A 370 3.48 -18.02 3.28
CA TYR A 370 3.70 -17.19 2.10
C TYR A 370 2.63 -17.42 1.03
N ARG A 371 2.26 -18.67 0.76
CA ARG A 371 1.21 -18.99 -0.22
C ARG A 371 -0.12 -18.36 0.17
N ASN A 372 -0.50 -18.46 1.44
CA ASN A 372 -1.77 -17.93 1.91
C ASN A 372 -1.77 -16.41 1.99
N LEU A 373 -0.67 -15.79 2.43
CA LEU A 373 -0.51 -14.33 2.41
C LEU A 373 -0.65 -13.78 1.00
N ILE A 374 0.08 -14.33 0.01
CA ILE A 374 -0.03 -13.93 -1.39
C ILE A 374 -1.47 -14.07 -1.93
N ASN A 375 -2.17 -15.13 -1.54
CA ASN A 375 -3.56 -15.37 -1.93
C ASN A 375 -4.56 -14.42 -1.25
N HIS A 376 -4.19 -13.89 -0.09
CA HIS A 376 -5.05 -13.11 0.80
C HIS A 376 -4.98 -11.61 0.49
N VAL A 377 -3.78 -11.05 0.33
CA VAL A 377 -3.57 -9.59 0.25
C VAL A 377 -4.45 -8.85 -0.77
N PRO A 378 -4.86 -9.40 -1.93
CA PRO A 378 -5.74 -8.65 -2.85
C PRO A 378 -7.14 -8.37 -2.30
N ARG A 379 -7.56 -9.05 -1.22
CA ARG A 379 -8.92 -8.94 -0.64
C ARG A 379 -9.04 -7.81 0.39
N GLY A 380 -7.93 -7.33 0.94
CA GLY A 380 -7.94 -6.43 2.08
C GLY A 380 -8.15 -7.15 3.40
N THR A 381 -8.42 -6.35 4.44
CA THR A 381 -8.76 -6.81 5.79
C THR A 381 -10.27 -6.62 6.05
N PRO A 382 -10.83 -7.15 7.15
CA PRO A 382 -12.20 -6.84 7.55
C PRO A 382 -12.50 -5.33 7.63
N LYS A 383 -11.61 -4.52 8.23
CA LYS A 383 -11.78 -3.05 8.36
C LYS A 383 -11.51 -2.29 7.07
N ARG A 384 -10.74 -2.86 6.13
CA ARG A 384 -10.37 -2.27 4.83
C ARG A 384 -10.71 -3.22 3.68
N SER A 385 -11.96 -3.67 3.63
CA SER A 385 -12.41 -4.67 2.67
C SER A 385 -12.39 -4.17 1.22
N GLY A 386 -12.08 -5.07 0.29
CA GLY A 386 -12.10 -4.78 -1.15
C GLY A 386 -10.92 -3.93 -1.65
N ARG A 387 -9.96 -3.58 -0.77
CA ARG A 387 -8.75 -2.85 -1.12
C ARG A 387 -7.53 -3.75 -0.92
N GLY A 388 -6.79 -4.01 -1.99
CA GLY A 388 -5.59 -4.82 -1.92
C GLY A 388 -4.53 -4.20 -1.00
N ILE A 389 -3.83 -5.03 -0.25
CA ILE A 389 -2.78 -4.61 0.69
C ILE A 389 -1.45 -4.74 -0.04
N GLU A 390 -0.79 -3.62 -0.31
CA GLU A 390 0.59 -3.69 -0.81
C GLU A 390 1.49 -4.29 0.28
N THR A 391 2.14 -5.40 -0.04
CA THR A 391 2.82 -6.27 0.92
C THR A 391 4.16 -6.72 0.38
N TYR A 392 5.23 -6.53 1.14
CA TYR A 392 6.56 -6.99 0.83
C TYR A 392 6.90 -8.21 1.68
N LEU A 393 7.18 -9.32 1.02
CA LEU A 393 7.55 -10.57 1.67
C LEU A 393 8.99 -10.47 2.18
N PHE A 394 9.22 -10.84 3.43
CA PHE A 394 10.54 -10.92 4.02
C PHE A 394 11.00 -12.38 4.04
N ALA A 395 12.08 -12.78 3.35
CA ALA A 395 12.95 -11.99 2.45
C ALA A 395 13.36 -12.80 1.21
N MET A 396 14.10 -12.19 0.27
CA MET A 396 14.53 -12.86 -0.96
C MET A 396 15.41 -14.09 -0.66
N TYR A 397 16.39 -13.95 0.22
CA TYR A 397 17.36 -15.00 0.56
C TYR A 397 17.46 -15.20 2.07
N ASP A 398 17.98 -16.36 2.46
CA ASP A 398 18.48 -16.59 3.82
C ASP A 398 19.72 -15.71 4.07
N GLU A 399 19.72 -14.96 5.18
CA GLU A 399 20.76 -14.00 5.54
C GLU A 399 21.68 -14.60 6.63
N ASN A 400 22.73 -15.32 6.22
CA ASN A 400 23.57 -16.12 7.13
C ASN A 400 24.36 -15.30 8.17
N LEU A 401 24.57 -14.01 7.94
CA LEU A 401 25.25 -13.10 8.86
C LEU A 401 24.30 -12.24 9.69
N LYS A 402 22.99 -12.50 9.62
CA LYS A 402 22.01 -11.73 10.39
C LYS A 402 22.23 -11.93 11.90
N PRO A 403 22.32 -10.85 12.68
CA PRO A 403 22.46 -10.92 14.12
C PRO A 403 21.12 -11.29 14.79
N GLY A 404 21.18 -11.71 16.06
CA GLY A 404 19.99 -12.07 16.83
C GLY A 404 19.74 -13.58 16.85
N ASP A 405 18.47 -13.95 16.98
CA ASP A 405 18.04 -15.35 17.06
C ASP A 405 18.40 -16.10 15.77
N GLU A 406 18.74 -17.38 15.90
CA GLU A 406 19.12 -18.21 14.76
C GLU A 406 18.01 -18.25 13.69
N THR A 407 16.74 -18.15 14.08
CA THR A 407 15.59 -18.07 13.16
C THR A 407 15.68 -16.94 12.13
N GLU A 408 16.33 -15.83 12.49
CA GLU A 408 16.51 -14.67 11.62
C GLU A 408 17.23 -15.03 10.31
N ARG A 409 18.07 -16.07 10.34
CA ARG A 409 18.87 -16.51 9.20
C ARG A 409 18.09 -17.38 8.20
N HIS A 410 16.81 -17.67 8.46
CA HIS A 410 16.03 -18.67 7.73
C HIS A 410 14.72 -18.14 7.10
N PHE A 411 14.61 -16.82 6.88
CA PHE A 411 13.42 -16.16 6.28
C PHE A 411 13.38 -16.16 4.74
N GLY A 412 14.41 -16.66 4.07
CA GLY A 412 14.54 -16.62 2.62
C GLY A 412 13.42 -17.36 1.89
N LEU A 413 12.97 -16.78 0.77
CA LEU A 413 12.14 -17.41 -0.25
C LEU A 413 12.97 -18.28 -1.20
N PHE A 414 14.25 -17.93 -1.37
CA PHE A 414 15.24 -18.64 -2.16
C PHE A 414 16.46 -18.95 -1.30
N TYR A 415 17.14 -20.04 -1.62
CA TYR A 415 18.49 -20.26 -1.14
C TYR A 415 19.47 -19.30 -1.85
N PRO A 416 20.68 -19.10 -1.29
CA PRO A 416 21.71 -18.29 -1.94
C PRO A 416 22.17 -18.84 -3.31
N ASP A 417 21.92 -20.11 -3.62
CA ASP A 417 22.14 -20.67 -4.97
C ASP A 417 21.00 -20.37 -5.97
N LYS A 418 20.03 -19.54 -5.56
CA LYS A 418 18.82 -19.11 -6.29
C LYS A 418 17.76 -20.21 -6.48
N GLN A 419 17.91 -21.38 -5.86
CA GLN A 419 16.84 -22.38 -5.86
C GLN A 419 15.67 -21.91 -4.98
N PRO A 420 14.41 -22.02 -5.45
CA PRO A 420 13.26 -21.65 -4.64
C PRO A 420 13.10 -22.61 -3.46
N LYS A 421 12.90 -22.07 -2.26
CA LYS A 421 12.60 -22.85 -1.04
C LYS A 421 11.15 -23.35 -1.02
N TYR A 422 10.26 -22.61 -1.67
CA TYR A 422 8.82 -22.87 -1.65
C TYR A 422 8.23 -22.85 -3.07
N GLN A 423 7.26 -23.72 -3.30
CA GLN A 423 6.43 -23.69 -4.51
C GLN A 423 5.34 -22.61 -4.35
N ILE A 424 5.69 -21.36 -4.66
CA ILE A 424 4.79 -20.20 -4.59
C ILE A 424 4.83 -19.40 -5.90
N THR A 425 3.73 -18.71 -6.21
CA THR A 425 3.60 -17.86 -7.41
C THR A 425 3.29 -16.43 -6.99
N PHE A 426 4.14 -15.47 -7.35
CA PHE A 426 4.04 -14.07 -6.91
C PHE A 426 3.03 -13.23 -7.72
N GLY A 427 2.56 -13.74 -8.85
CA GLY A 427 1.70 -13.03 -9.78
C GLY A 427 1.50 -13.82 -11.04
#